data_AF-A0A7V1ECP6-F1
#
_entry.id   AF-A0A7V1ECP6-F1
#
_cell.length_a   1.000
_cell.length_b   1.000
_cell.length_c   1.000
_cell.angle_alpha   90.00
_cell.angle_beta   90.00
_cell.angle_gamma   90.00
#
_symmetry.space_group_name_H-M   'P 1'
#
loop_
_entity.id
_entity.type
_entity.pdbx_description
1 polymer ?
#
loop_
_entity_poly.entity_id
_entity_poly.type
_entity_poly.pdbx_seq_one_letter_code
_entity_poly.pdbx_strand_id
1 'polypeptide(L)'
;MLSFFEVIDRAVRGPLMSDQDYYLKHYVPELNKVIQKYKIKFNPETPLPSDDLLADTVFEAAVDFFSRVGLYCPDTSRVMKFTKDEILLAAGEAPSSSTFGEGPDRKVMRSRKPDDHSEPWYHCGGGIYTTSE
;
A
#
# COMPACT_ATOMS: atom_id res chain seq x y z
N MET A 1 10.55 9.13 -11.77
CA MET A 1 10.33 9.21 -10.32
C MET A 1 9.13 10.12 -10.09
N LEU A 2 8.13 9.62 -9.38
CA LEU A 2 6.97 10.42 -8.97
C LEU A 2 7.41 11.31 -7.80
N SER A 3 7.42 12.62 -7.99
CA SER A 3 7.84 13.58 -6.98
C SER A 3 6.71 13.96 -6.02
N PHE A 4 7.08 14.43 -4.83
CA PHE A 4 6.14 14.95 -3.85
C PHE A 4 5.25 16.08 -4.41
N PHE A 5 5.82 16.98 -5.22
CA PHE A 5 5.08 18.09 -5.82
C PHE A 5 4.08 17.63 -6.87
N GLU A 6 4.37 16.59 -7.65
CA GLU A 6 3.41 16.00 -8.58
C GLU A 6 2.23 15.36 -7.85
N VAL A 7 2.48 14.73 -6.70
CA VAL A 7 1.40 14.19 -5.85
C VAL A 7 0.51 15.32 -5.32
N ILE A 8 1.10 16.42 -4.84
CA ILE A 8 0.34 17.61 -4.43
C ILE A 8 -0.49 18.17 -5.60
N ASP A 9 0.10 18.31 -6.78
CA ASP A 9 -0.61 18.84 -7.95
C ASP A 9 -1.82 17.96 -8.31
N ARG A 10 -1.65 16.63 -8.26
CA ARG A 10 -2.75 15.67 -8.48
C ARG A 10 -3.81 15.77 -7.38
N ALA A 11 -3.44 16.02 -6.13
CA ALA A 11 -4.41 16.19 -5.04
C ALA A 11 -5.29 17.42 -5.30
N VAL A 12 -4.74 18.51 -5.85
CA VAL A 12 -5.51 19.74 -6.10
C VAL A 12 -6.25 19.72 -7.44
N ARG A 13 -5.73 19.02 -8.46
CA ARG A 13 -6.26 19.03 -9.84
C ARG A 13 -6.98 17.76 -10.28
N GLY A 14 -6.87 16.67 -9.52
CA GLY A 14 -7.49 15.38 -9.83
C GLY A 14 -9.01 15.45 -9.93
N PRO A 15 -9.70 14.44 -10.50
CA PRO A 15 -11.16 14.47 -10.65
C PRO A 15 -11.87 14.66 -9.31
N LEU A 16 -12.82 15.59 -9.28
CA LEU A 16 -13.67 15.84 -8.10
C LEU A 16 -14.63 14.66 -7.90
N MET A 17 -14.71 14.15 -6.68
CA MET A 17 -15.56 13.02 -6.32
C MET A 17 -15.90 13.13 -4.82
N SER A 18 -17.13 12.81 -4.41
CA SER A 18 -17.40 12.70 -2.97
C SER A 18 -16.76 11.44 -2.41
N ASP A 19 -16.52 11.42 -1.11
CA ASP A 19 -16.04 10.25 -0.38
C ASP A 19 -16.97 9.05 -0.59
N GLN A 20 -18.28 9.25 -0.45
CA GLN A 20 -19.28 8.20 -0.62
C GLN A 20 -19.26 7.63 -2.04
N ASP A 21 -19.14 8.48 -3.06
CA ASP A 21 -19.08 8.02 -4.45
C ASP A 21 -17.76 7.31 -4.74
N TYR A 22 -16.65 7.81 -4.21
CA TYR A 22 -15.36 7.14 -4.31
C TYR A 22 -15.41 5.73 -3.73
N TYR A 23 -15.92 5.56 -2.51
CA TYR A 23 -15.95 4.24 -1.89
C TYR A 23 -16.98 3.30 -2.53
N LEU A 24 -18.24 3.74 -2.65
CA LEU A 24 -19.35 2.86 -3.03
C LEU A 24 -19.44 2.64 -4.54
N LYS A 25 -19.12 3.66 -5.34
CA LYS A 25 -19.31 3.61 -6.81
C LYS A 25 -18.02 3.36 -7.57
N HIS A 26 -16.85 3.60 -6.96
CA HIS A 26 -15.57 3.43 -7.64
C HIS A 26 -14.69 2.33 -7.02
N TYR A 27 -14.32 2.46 -5.74
CA TYR A 27 -13.39 1.58 -5.05
C TYR A 27 -13.91 0.14 -4.92
N VAL A 28 -15.08 -0.05 -4.30
CA VAL A 28 -15.66 -1.38 -4.08
C VAL A 28 -15.96 -2.11 -5.40
N PRO A 29 -16.57 -1.48 -6.42
CA PRO A 29 -16.80 -2.15 -7.70
C PRO A 29 -15.51 -2.57 -8.42
N GLU A 30 -14.48 -1.72 -8.46
CA GLU A 30 -13.20 -2.09 -9.08
C GLU A 30 -12.47 -3.19 -8.30
N LEU A 31 -12.56 -3.18 -6.96
CA LEU A 31 -11.98 -4.22 -6.12
C LEU A 31 -12.60 -5.58 -6.44
N ASN A 32 -13.93 -5.64 -6.52
CA ASN A 32 -14.66 -6.86 -6.89
C ASN A 32 -14.26 -7.34 -8.30
N LYS A 33 -14.16 -6.43 -9.28
CA LYS A 33 -13.72 -6.79 -10.64
C LYS A 33 -12.31 -7.39 -10.64
N VAL A 34 -11.38 -6.83 -9.87
CA VAL A 34 -10.00 -7.33 -9.76
C VAL A 34 -9.97 -8.69 -9.07
N ILE A 35 -10.66 -8.86 -7.94
CA ILE A 35 -10.74 -10.15 -7.24
C ILE A 35 -11.24 -11.26 -8.18
N GLN A 36 -12.31 -10.98 -8.96
CA GLN A 36 -12.84 -11.93 -9.93
C GLN A 36 -11.88 -12.18 -11.11
N LYS A 37 -11.25 -11.12 -11.65
CA LYS A 37 -10.29 -11.22 -12.77
C LYS A 37 -9.10 -12.11 -12.42
N TYR A 38 -8.53 -11.92 -11.22
CA TYR A 38 -7.34 -12.65 -10.76
C TYR A 38 -7.70 -13.92 -9.98
N LYS A 39 -8.99 -14.23 -9.80
CA LYS A 39 -9.50 -15.42 -9.09
C LYS A 39 -8.91 -15.59 -7.69
N ILE A 40 -8.72 -14.48 -6.99
CA ILE A 40 -8.14 -14.48 -5.64
C ILE A 40 -9.17 -15.01 -4.65
N LYS A 41 -8.80 -16.04 -3.90
CA LYS A 41 -9.66 -16.68 -2.89
C LYS A 41 -8.91 -16.85 -1.58
N PHE A 42 -9.50 -16.35 -0.50
CA PHE A 42 -8.99 -16.59 0.85
C PHE A 42 -9.26 -18.03 1.28
N ASN A 43 -8.25 -18.68 1.87
CA ASN A 43 -8.37 -20.00 2.49
C ASN A 43 -8.15 -19.89 4.01
N PRO A 44 -9.21 -20.04 4.83
CA PRO A 44 -9.08 -19.98 6.29
C PRO A 44 -8.17 -21.05 6.90
N GLU A 45 -8.04 -22.22 6.24
CA GLU A 45 -7.16 -23.31 6.69
C GLU A 45 -5.67 -23.00 6.46
N THR A 46 -5.37 -22.03 5.62
CA THR A 46 -4.00 -21.60 5.31
C THR A 46 -3.95 -20.07 5.24
N PRO A 47 -4.10 -19.38 6.37
CA PRO A 47 -4.18 -17.92 6.41
C PRO A 47 -2.86 -17.25 6.00
N LEU A 48 -1.74 -17.97 6.11
CA LEU A 48 -0.43 -17.58 5.59
C LEU A 48 0.01 -18.61 4.53
N PRO A 49 -0.41 -18.45 3.26
CA PRO A 49 -0.04 -19.37 2.20
C PRO A 49 1.45 -19.24 1.83
N SER A 50 2.10 -20.38 1.58
CA SER A 50 3.47 -20.47 1.04
C SER A 50 3.46 -20.72 -0.47
N ASP A 51 2.51 -20.12 -1.18
CA ASP A 51 2.34 -20.25 -2.63
C ASP A 51 2.88 -18.99 -3.32
N ASP A 52 4.06 -19.11 -3.94
CA ASP A 52 4.73 -18.01 -4.64
C ASP A 52 3.90 -17.48 -5.81
N LEU A 53 3.18 -18.34 -6.53
CA LEU A 53 2.33 -17.92 -7.66
C LEU A 53 1.15 -17.10 -7.16
N LEU A 54 0.59 -17.46 -6.00
CA LEU A 54 -0.46 -16.66 -5.38
C LEU A 54 0.09 -15.30 -4.92
N ALA A 55 1.30 -15.24 -4.37
CA ALA A 55 1.94 -13.99 -3.97
C ALA A 55 2.13 -13.04 -5.17
N ASP A 56 2.67 -13.54 -6.29
CA ASP A 56 2.83 -12.78 -7.53
C ASP A 56 1.47 -12.31 -8.07
N THR A 57 0.48 -13.21 -8.09
CA THR A 57 -0.88 -12.90 -8.55
C THR A 57 -1.52 -11.79 -7.73
N VAL A 58 -1.36 -11.80 -6.41
CA VAL A 58 -1.89 -10.77 -5.51
C VAL A 58 -1.17 -9.44 -5.74
N PHE A 59 0.15 -9.46 -5.94
CA PHE A 59 0.92 -8.25 -6.25
C PHE A 59 0.46 -7.61 -7.57
N GLU A 60 0.35 -8.39 -8.63
CA GLU A 60 -0.14 -7.91 -9.92
C GLU A 60 -1.57 -7.36 -9.84
N ALA A 61 -2.44 -8.05 -9.09
CA ALA A 61 -3.81 -7.61 -8.84
C ALA A 61 -3.85 -6.28 -8.09
N ALA A 62 -2.97 -6.08 -7.09
CA ALA A 62 -2.87 -4.83 -6.34
C ALA A 62 -2.42 -3.67 -7.23
N VAL A 63 -1.42 -3.88 -8.10
CA VAL A 63 -0.97 -2.87 -9.06
C VAL A 63 -2.08 -2.54 -10.07
N ASP A 64 -2.77 -3.55 -10.61
CA ASP A 64 -3.91 -3.35 -11.51
C ASP A 64 -5.03 -2.57 -10.81
N PHE A 65 -5.40 -2.97 -9.60
CA PHE A 65 -6.41 -2.30 -8.80
C PHE A 65 -6.07 -0.83 -8.54
N PHE A 66 -4.88 -0.56 -7.99
CA PHE A 66 -4.48 0.79 -7.64
C PHE A 66 -4.40 1.71 -8.86
N SER A 67 -3.96 1.20 -10.02
CA SER A 67 -3.96 1.97 -11.28
C SER A 67 -5.37 2.36 -11.76
N ARG A 68 -6.40 1.60 -11.39
CA ARG A 68 -7.80 1.89 -11.73
C ARG A 68 -8.42 2.88 -10.75
N VAL A 69 -8.25 2.64 -9.46
CA VAL A 69 -8.93 3.43 -8.41
C VAL A 69 -8.22 4.73 -8.07
N GLY A 70 -6.89 4.74 -8.08
CA GLY A 70 -6.10 5.87 -7.59
C GLY A 70 -6.19 6.05 -6.07
N LEU A 71 -5.97 7.27 -5.60
CA LEU A 71 -5.99 7.62 -4.18
C LEU A 71 -6.88 8.84 -3.95
N TYR A 72 -7.85 8.72 -3.05
CA TYR A 72 -8.74 9.81 -2.67
C TYR A 72 -8.09 10.73 -1.62
N CYS A 73 -8.15 12.04 -1.84
CA CYS A 73 -7.76 13.07 -0.89
C CYS A 73 -9.02 13.72 -0.31
N PRO A 74 -9.37 13.48 0.97
CA PRO A 74 -10.56 14.04 1.60
C PRO A 74 -10.56 15.57 1.64
N ASP A 75 -9.41 16.19 1.91
CA ASP A 75 -9.27 17.65 2.05
C ASP A 75 -9.64 18.41 0.79
N THR A 76 -9.43 17.80 -0.38
CA THR A 76 -9.72 18.40 -1.69
C THR A 76 -10.92 17.75 -2.39
N SER A 77 -11.45 16.65 -1.83
CA SER A 77 -12.48 15.80 -2.43
C SER A 77 -12.13 15.36 -3.86
N ARG A 78 -10.87 14.96 -4.07
CA ARG A 78 -10.34 14.61 -5.40
C ARG A 78 -9.61 13.28 -5.41
N VAL A 79 -9.57 12.65 -6.58
CA VAL A 79 -8.88 11.38 -6.80
C VAL A 79 -7.58 11.59 -7.56
N MET A 80 -6.45 11.22 -6.97
CA MET A 80 -5.15 11.18 -7.63
C MET A 80 -5.05 9.88 -8.44
N LYS A 81 -4.75 9.97 -9.74
CA LYS A 81 -4.57 8.81 -10.62
C LYS A 81 -3.09 8.50 -10.82
N PHE A 82 -2.77 7.22 -10.95
CA PHE A 82 -1.40 6.73 -11.15
C PHE A 82 -1.39 5.64 -12.20
N THR A 83 -0.36 5.62 -13.04
CA THR A 83 -0.16 4.55 -14.03
C THR A 83 0.53 3.35 -13.38
N LYS A 84 0.43 2.17 -14.00
CA LYS A 84 1.12 0.97 -13.51
C LYS A 84 2.63 1.17 -13.42
N ASP A 85 3.21 1.84 -14.40
CA ASP A 85 4.66 2.10 -14.44
C ASP A 85 5.09 3.01 -13.30
N GLU A 86 4.30 4.05 -12.97
CA GLU A 86 4.57 4.90 -11.80
C GLU A 86 4.52 4.11 -10.49
N ILE A 87 3.54 3.21 -10.37
CA ILE A 87 3.35 2.38 -9.17
C ILE A 87 4.52 1.41 -9.00
N LEU A 88 4.89 0.70 -10.07
CA LEU A 88 5.99 -0.26 -10.06
C LEU A 88 7.33 0.42 -9.83
N LEU A 89 7.56 1.58 -10.46
CA LEU A 89 8.77 2.36 -10.24
C LEU A 89 8.88 2.80 -8.78
N ALA A 90 7.82 3.38 -8.21
CA ALA A 90 7.80 3.82 -6.82
C ALA A 90 8.00 2.65 -5.84
N ALA A 91 7.39 1.49 -6.11
CA ALA A 91 7.58 0.30 -5.29
C ALA A 91 9.03 -0.22 -5.34
N GLY A 92 9.67 -0.16 -6.51
CA GLY A 92 11.07 -0.56 -6.69
C GLY A 92 12.08 0.42 -6.09
N GLU A 93 11.73 1.69 -5.96
CA GLU A 93 12.55 2.74 -5.33
C GLU A 93 12.45 2.73 -3.79
N ALA A 94 11.55 1.92 -3.21
CA ALA A 94 11.38 1.84 -1.77
C ALA A 94 12.68 1.37 -1.07
N PRO A 95 13.11 2.02 0.04
CA PRO A 95 14.33 1.64 0.73
C PRO A 95 14.23 0.23 1.31
N SER A 96 15.25 -0.59 1.09
CA SER A 96 15.33 -1.96 1.60
C SER A 96 15.69 -2.05 3.09
N SER A 97 16.21 -0.95 3.64
CA SER A 97 16.56 -0.79 5.05
C SER A 97 16.59 0.68 5.46
N SER A 98 16.50 0.93 6.76
CA SER A 98 16.66 2.24 7.39
C SER A 98 17.39 2.07 8.72
N THR A 99 18.08 3.12 9.17
CA THR A 99 18.83 3.11 10.43
C THR A 99 18.07 3.92 11.47
N PHE A 100 17.81 3.31 12.62
CA PHE A 100 17.13 3.91 13.76
C PHE A 100 18.06 3.99 14.97
N GLY A 101 17.81 4.98 15.84
CA GLY A 101 18.61 5.20 17.04
C GLY A 101 19.97 5.87 16.77
N GLU A 102 20.71 6.09 17.85
CA GLU A 102 22.00 6.78 17.85
C GLU A 102 22.98 6.08 18.80
N GLY A 103 24.28 6.38 18.64
CA GLY A 103 25.31 5.83 19.52
C GLY A 103 25.25 4.29 19.63
N PRO A 104 25.35 3.74 20.85
CA PRO A 104 25.22 2.29 21.11
C PRO A 104 23.86 1.69 20.74
N ASP A 105 22.81 2.51 20.65
CA ASP A 105 21.43 2.07 20.35
C ASP A 105 21.10 2.14 18.84
N ARG A 106 22.05 2.60 18.02
CA ARG A 106 21.90 2.65 16.56
C ARG A 106 21.79 1.24 15.99
N LYS A 107 20.67 0.92 15.36
CA LYS A 107 20.44 -0.37 14.69
C LYS A 107 19.79 -0.21 13.32
N VAL A 108 20.06 -1.17 12.44
CA VAL A 108 19.49 -1.23 11.09
C VAL A 108 18.17 -2.02 11.12
N MET A 109 17.08 -1.36 10.74
CA MET A 109 15.82 -2.01 10.40
C MET A 109 15.85 -2.39 8.92
N ARG A 110 15.60 -3.65 8.60
CA ARG A 110 15.59 -4.17 7.23
C ARG A 110 14.37 -5.05 6.98
N SER A 111 14.04 -5.23 5.71
CA SER A 111 13.08 -6.26 5.32
C SER A 111 13.60 -7.67 5.62
N ARG A 112 12.68 -8.59 5.92
CA ARG A 112 12.93 -10.03 6.06
C ARG A 112 12.25 -10.76 4.91
N LYS A 113 12.93 -11.77 4.36
CA LYS A 113 12.32 -12.66 3.36
C LYS A 113 11.50 -13.75 4.06
N PRO A 114 10.57 -14.41 3.33
CA PRO A 114 10.04 -15.70 3.78
C PRO A 114 11.19 -16.62 4.22
N ASP A 115 10.97 -17.38 5.28
CA ASP A 115 11.93 -18.31 5.89
C ASP A 115 13.23 -17.72 6.46
N ASP A 116 13.39 -16.39 6.48
CA ASP A 116 14.52 -15.74 7.17
C ASP A 116 14.40 -15.95 8.70
N HIS A 117 15.32 -16.68 9.32
CA HIS A 117 15.32 -16.97 10.76
C HIS A 117 15.82 -15.82 11.65
N SER A 118 16.25 -14.70 11.07
CA SER A 118 16.66 -13.53 11.85
C SER A 118 15.50 -12.95 12.65
N GLU A 119 15.83 -12.38 13.81
CA GLU A 119 14.85 -11.72 14.66
C GLU A 119 14.22 -10.50 13.94
N PRO A 120 12.90 -10.29 14.08
CA PRO A 120 12.26 -9.09 13.57
C PRO A 120 12.74 -7.85 14.30
N TRP A 121 12.54 -6.68 13.69
CA TRP A 121 12.66 -5.42 14.41
C TRP A 121 11.57 -5.32 15.48
N TYR A 122 11.95 -5.28 16.75
CA TYR A 122 11.03 -5.11 17.86
C TYR A 122 10.78 -3.62 18.12
N HIS A 123 9.65 -3.12 17.64
CA HIS A 123 9.17 -1.79 18.00
C HIS A 123 8.16 -1.89 19.14
N CYS A 124 8.64 -1.76 20.39
CA CYS A 124 7.80 -1.77 21.58
C CYS A 124 7.46 -0.33 21.99
N GLY A 125 6.29 0.13 21.55
CA GLY A 125 5.64 1.34 22.06
C GLY A 125 4.20 1.00 22.43
N GLY A 126 3.63 1.63 23.46
CA GLY A 126 2.30 1.28 23.98
C GLY A 126 1.12 1.55 23.05
N GLY A 127 1.36 1.84 21.76
CA GLY A 127 0.44 2.61 20.93
C GLY A 127 0.41 4.06 21.40
N ILE A 128 0.26 5.01 20.48
CA ILE A 128 -0.07 6.37 20.89
C ILE A 128 -1.56 6.34 21.25
N TYR A 129 -1.88 6.27 22.53
CA TYR A 129 -3.23 6.56 23.01
C TYR A 129 -3.45 8.07 22.90
N THR A 130 -3.79 8.57 21.71
CA THR A 130 -4.37 9.91 21.60
C THR A 130 -5.85 9.78 21.94
N THR A 131 -6.20 10.00 23.21
CA THR A 131 -7.58 10.38 23.53
C THR A 131 -7.77 11.82 23.05
N SER A 132 -8.86 12.09 22.33
CA SER A 132 -9.21 13.43 21.85
C SER A 132 -9.75 14.34 22.96
N GLU A 133 -9.25 14.20 24.19
CA GLU A 133 -9.51 15.16 25.27
C GLU A 133 -8.59 16.36 25.15
#